data_AF-R7GV42-F1
#
_entry.id   AF-R7GV42-F1
#
_cell.length_a   1.000
_cell.length_b   1.000
_cell.length_c   1.000
_cell.angle_alpha   90.00
_cell.angle_beta   90.00
_cell.angle_gamma   90.00
#
_symmetry.space_group_name_H-M   'P 1'
#
loop_
_entity.id
_entity.type
_entity.pdbx_description
1 polymer ?
#
loop_
_entity_poly.entity_id
_entity_poly.type
_entity_poly.pdbx_seq_one_letter_code
_entity_poly.pdbx_strand_id
1 'polypeptide(L)'
;MINVLSVDKINSITPYHVQLFEKDGSYRFVTDNDVKLAVSFMYDDMIIQEGAYQLIIANLNNRKSPRDTKVKDTIMSIVEEFFDKNQVALLYICSTGDGKQAMRSRLFGHWFEGSNTKLCYSTMSTSLVDADGVVNEATIIVRNDNPNMIKLINEFSETAQLLSQKP
;
A
#
# COMPACT_ATOMS: atom_id res chain seq x y z
N MET A 1 2.31 10.35 13.70
CA MET A 1 2.56 9.04 14.32
C MET A 1 1.38 8.15 13.98
N ILE A 2 1.60 6.97 13.40
CA ILE A 2 0.48 6.04 13.10
C ILE A 2 0.03 5.33 14.35
N ASN A 3 -1.25 5.02 14.40
CA ASN A 3 -1.81 4.13 15.39
C ASN A 3 -1.45 2.68 15.04
N VAL A 4 -0.99 1.92 16.03
CA VAL A 4 -0.74 0.48 15.91
C VAL A 4 -2.06 -0.23 15.57
N LEU A 5 -2.00 -1.19 14.65
CA LEU A 5 -3.17 -1.91 14.15
C LEU A 5 -3.56 -3.03 15.11
N SER A 6 -4.85 -3.34 15.20
CA SER A 6 -5.32 -4.47 16.01
C SER A 6 -5.13 -5.79 15.26
N VAL A 7 -4.08 -6.53 15.62
CA VAL A 7 -3.86 -7.90 15.09
C VAL A 7 -5.01 -8.85 15.43
N ASP A 8 -5.68 -8.67 16.57
CA ASP A 8 -6.86 -9.48 16.93
C ASP A 8 -8.03 -9.23 15.98
N LYS A 9 -8.31 -7.96 15.67
CA LYS A 9 -9.37 -7.60 14.70
C LYS A 9 -9.03 -8.13 13.31
N ILE A 10 -7.79 -7.97 12.86
CA ILE A 10 -7.32 -8.51 11.57
C ILE A 10 -7.52 -10.03 11.56
N ASN A 11 -6.99 -10.75 12.56
CA ASN A 11 -7.05 -12.21 12.64
C ASN A 11 -8.47 -12.78 12.79
N SER A 12 -9.45 -11.97 13.21
CA SER A 12 -10.85 -12.41 13.30
C SER A 12 -11.51 -12.65 11.93
N ILE A 13 -10.94 -12.10 10.86
CA ILE A 13 -11.51 -12.16 9.51
C ILE A 13 -10.52 -12.65 8.44
N THR A 14 -9.23 -12.77 8.74
CA THR A 14 -8.21 -13.16 7.75
C THR A 14 -7.99 -14.66 7.68
N PRO A 15 -7.71 -15.20 6.47
CA PRO A 15 -7.38 -16.61 6.30
C PRO A 15 -5.97 -16.97 6.77
N TYR A 16 -5.02 -16.03 6.73
CA TYR A 16 -3.68 -16.22 7.30
C TYR A 16 -3.56 -15.48 8.62
N HIS A 17 -2.88 -16.12 9.58
CA HIS A 17 -2.61 -15.54 10.88
C HIS A 17 -1.49 -14.49 10.79
N VAL A 18 -1.83 -13.26 11.17
CA VAL A 18 -0.98 -12.07 11.15
C VAL A 18 -0.41 -11.80 12.53
N GLN A 19 0.88 -11.50 12.59
CA GLN A 19 1.60 -11.11 13.80
C GLN A 19 2.34 -9.79 13.58
N LEU A 20 2.34 -8.93 14.60
CA LEU A 20 3.17 -7.74 14.62
C LEU A 20 4.62 -8.12 14.95
N PHE A 21 5.55 -7.70 14.12
CA PHE A 21 6.98 -7.81 14.40
C PHE A 21 7.51 -6.47 14.89
N GLU A 22 7.47 -6.29 16.21
CA GLU A 22 7.79 -5.02 16.92
C GLU A 22 9.10 -4.36 16.50
N LYS A 23 10.12 -5.15 16.11
CA LYS A 23 11.45 -4.63 15.76
C LYS A 23 11.43 -3.66 14.56
N ASP A 24 10.53 -3.87 13.61
CA ASP A 24 10.39 -3.01 12.42
C ASP A 24 8.96 -2.54 12.16
N GLY A 25 8.02 -2.84 13.06
CA GLY A 25 6.62 -2.44 12.96
C GLY A 25 5.86 -3.13 11.81
N SER A 26 6.41 -4.19 11.21
CA SER A 26 5.75 -4.91 10.12
C SER A 26 4.73 -5.94 10.60
N TYR A 27 3.65 -6.11 9.85
CA TYR A 27 2.64 -7.15 10.03
C TYR A 27 2.99 -8.33 9.14
N ARG A 28 3.26 -9.49 9.74
CA ARG A 28 3.83 -10.65 9.07
C ARG A 28 2.91 -11.85 9.13
N PHE A 29 2.90 -12.64 8.07
CA PHE A 29 2.18 -13.90 8.02
C PHE A 29 2.90 -14.90 7.10
N VAL A 30 2.58 -16.17 7.28
CA VAL A 30 3.11 -17.28 6.47
C VAL A 30 1.95 -17.90 5.71
N THR A 31 2.11 -18.06 4.40
CA THR A 31 1.09 -18.67 3.54
C THR A 31 1.12 -20.19 3.62
N ASP A 32 0.09 -20.88 3.10
CA ASP A 32 0.06 -22.35 3.00
C ASP A 32 1.23 -22.91 2.16
N ASN A 33 1.82 -22.08 1.31
CA ASN A 33 2.97 -22.42 0.46
C ASN A 33 4.32 -21.98 1.09
N ASP A 34 4.32 -21.71 2.40
CA ASP A 34 5.48 -21.28 3.19
C ASP A 34 6.21 -20.07 2.58
N VAL A 35 5.42 -19.13 2.04
CA VAL A 35 5.89 -17.79 1.64
C VAL A 35 5.72 -16.86 2.82
N LYS A 36 6.80 -16.17 3.20
CA LYS A 36 6.82 -15.26 4.35
C LYS A 36 6.60 -13.84 3.85
N LEU A 37 5.45 -13.26 4.15
CA LEU A 37 5.10 -11.91 3.73
C LEU A 37 5.16 -10.94 4.91
N ALA A 38 5.58 -9.71 4.63
CA ALA A 38 5.54 -8.59 5.55
C ALA A 38 4.83 -7.41 4.90
N VAL A 39 3.95 -6.77 5.66
CA VAL A 39 3.26 -5.53 5.29
C VAL A 39 3.69 -4.45 6.27
N SER A 40 4.18 -3.32 5.77
CA SER A 40 4.57 -2.18 6.60
C SER A 40 4.14 -0.85 5.96
N PHE A 41 4.10 0.18 6.80
CA PHE A 41 3.67 1.52 6.45
C PHE A 41 4.78 2.49 6.80
N MET A 42 5.42 3.08 5.79
CA MET A 42 6.54 4.01 5.97
C MET A 42 6.06 5.43 5.71
N TYR A 43 6.33 6.37 6.63
CA TYR A 43 6.01 7.77 6.38
C TYR A 43 6.80 8.28 5.17
N ASP A 44 6.13 8.98 4.26
CA ASP A 44 6.67 9.55 3.04
C ASP A 44 6.07 10.94 2.83
N ASP A 45 6.93 11.96 2.87
CA ASP A 45 6.61 13.37 2.61
C ASP A 45 7.19 13.88 1.30
N MET A 46 7.80 13.01 0.48
CA MET A 46 8.41 13.40 -0.79
C MET A 46 7.36 13.77 -1.83
N ILE A 47 6.21 13.09 -1.82
CA ILE A 47 5.14 13.28 -2.80
C ILE A 47 4.04 14.19 -2.27
N ILE A 48 3.75 14.12 -0.97
CA ILE A 48 2.65 14.83 -0.31
C ILE A 48 3.22 15.53 0.92
N GLN A 49 3.18 16.87 0.96
CA GLN A 49 3.83 17.65 2.03
C GLN A 49 3.11 17.49 3.37
N GLU A 50 1.80 17.32 3.34
CA GLU A 50 0.99 16.97 4.53
C GLU A 50 1.34 15.57 5.09
N GLY A 51 2.18 14.83 4.38
CA GLY A 51 2.65 13.52 4.76
C GLY A 51 1.67 12.42 4.34
N ALA A 52 2.23 11.35 3.80
CA ALA A 52 1.51 10.13 3.49
C ALA A 52 2.26 8.93 4.05
N TYR A 53 1.67 7.75 3.92
CA TYR A 53 2.34 6.50 4.24
C TYR A 53 2.46 5.64 3.00
N GLN A 54 3.67 5.21 2.67
CA GLN A 54 3.89 4.20 1.65
C GLN A 54 3.57 2.81 2.19
N LEU A 55 2.69 2.10 1.49
CA LEU A 55 2.43 0.68 1.68
C LEU A 55 3.57 -0.15 1.08
N ILE A 56 4.25 -0.91 1.93
CA ILE A 56 5.32 -1.82 1.53
C ILE A 56 4.84 -3.25 1.74
N ILE A 57 4.87 -4.05 0.67
CA ILE A 57 4.57 -5.49 0.70
C ILE A 57 5.84 -6.24 0.32
N ALA A 58 6.50 -6.86 1.29
CA ALA A 58 7.76 -7.55 1.13
C ALA A 58 7.60 -9.07 1.20
N ASN A 59 8.32 -9.78 0.32
CA ASN A 59 8.48 -11.22 0.35
C ASN A 59 9.83 -11.55 1.01
N LEU A 60 9.79 -12.00 2.26
CA LEU A 60 10.97 -12.12 3.12
C LEU A 60 11.85 -13.32 2.80
N ASN A 61 11.33 -14.32 2.08
CA ASN A 61 12.06 -15.54 1.75
C ASN A 61 12.22 -15.78 0.24
N ASN A 62 11.90 -14.78 -0.58
CA ASN A 62 12.05 -14.79 -2.05
C ASN A 62 11.42 -16.01 -2.75
N ARG A 63 10.46 -16.68 -2.10
CA ARG A 63 9.72 -17.78 -2.71
C ARG A 63 8.65 -17.23 -3.64
N LYS A 64 8.30 -17.98 -4.68
CA LYS A 64 7.28 -17.54 -5.63
C LYS A 64 5.96 -17.30 -4.88
N SER A 65 5.43 -16.09 -4.99
CA SER A 65 4.15 -15.73 -4.36
C SER A 65 3.06 -16.71 -4.81
N PRO A 66 2.24 -17.23 -3.87
CA PRO A 66 1.18 -18.14 -4.23
C PRO A 66 0.11 -17.37 -5.01
N ARG A 67 -0.53 -18.05 -5.96
CA ARG A 67 -1.62 -17.48 -6.75
C ARG A 67 -2.95 -17.81 -6.08
N ASP A 68 -3.10 -17.41 -4.82
CA ASP A 68 -4.32 -17.62 -4.03
C ASP A 68 -4.95 -16.29 -3.58
N THR A 69 -6.26 -16.33 -3.30
CA THR A 69 -7.00 -15.17 -2.81
C THR A 69 -6.75 -14.91 -1.33
N LYS A 70 -6.23 -15.89 -0.57
CA LYS A 70 -5.98 -15.74 0.86
C LYS A 70 -4.93 -14.66 1.14
N VAL A 71 -3.91 -14.55 0.29
CA VAL A 71 -2.92 -13.46 0.37
C VAL A 71 -3.60 -12.11 0.17
N LYS A 72 -4.45 -11.99 -0.86
CA LYS A 72 -5.21 -10.76 -1.13
C LYS A 72 -6.05 -10.39 0.10
N ASP A 73 -6.89 -11.31 0.57
CA ASP A 73 -7.83 -11.06 1.65
C ASP A 73 -7.09 -10.65 2.94
N THR A 74 -5.96 -11.31 3.25
CA THR A 74 -5.12 -10.96 4.41
C THR A 74 -4.50 -9.56 4.29
N ILE A 75 -3.91 -9.22 3.14
CA ILE A 75 -3.29 -7.90 2.92
C ILE A 75 -4.36 -6.80 2.96
N MET A 76 -5.53 -7.02 2.33
CA MET A 76 -6.61 -6.06 2.32
C MET A 76 -7.16 -5.79 3.72
N SER A 77 -7.32 -6.81 4.58
CA SER A 77 -7.72 -6.59 5.97
C SER A 77 -6.69 -5.79 6.78
N ILE A 78 -5.38 -5.95 6.52
CA ILE A 78 -4.34 -5.10 7.13
C ILE A 78 -4.48 -3.64 6.66
N VAL A 79 -4.71 -3.42 5.36
CA VAL A 79 -4.91 -2.08 4.78
C VAL A 79 -6.20 -1.41 5.28
N GLU A 80 -7.28 -2.17 5.41
CA GLU A 80 -8.56 -1.68 5.96
C GLU A 80 -8.41 -1.29 7.44
N GLU A 81 -7.76 -2.12 8.26
CA GLU A 81 -7.48 -1.76 9.65
C GLU A 81 -6.56 -0.53 9.76
N PHE A 82 -5.60 -0.38 8.82
CA PHE A 82 -4.79 0.84 8.72
C PHE A 82 -5.66 2.07 8.53
N PHE A 83 -6.59 2.05 7.58
CA PHE A 83 -7.50 3.17 7.34
C PHE A 83 -8.48 3.40 8.49
N ASP A 84 -8.97 2.34 9.14
CA ASP A 84 -9.85 2.45 10.32
C ASP A 84 -9.17 3.19 11.48
N LYS A 85 -7.86 2.99 11.65
CA LYS A 85 -7.07 3.60 12.71
C LYS A 85 -6.46 4.95 12.32
N ASN A 86 -6.29 5.21 11.02
CA ASN A 86 -5.53 6.35 10.52
C ASN A 86 -6.26 7.03 9.36
N GLN A 87 -6.68 8.27 9.58
CA GLN A 87 -7.32 9.11 8.55
C GLN A 87 -6.28 9.90 7.76
N VAL A 88 -5.45 9.17 7.00
CA VAL A 88 -4.28 9.69 6.25
C VAL A 88 -4.34 9.25 4.78
N ALA A 89 -3.44 9.78 3.96
CA ALA A 89 -3.19 9.25 2.61
C ALA A 89 -2.29 8.01 2.67
N LEU A 90 -2.59 7.01 1.84
CA LEU A 90 -1.75 5.86 1.60
C LEU A 90 -1.21 5.93 0.17
N LEU A 91 0.10 5.75 0.00
CA LEU A 91 0.78 5.66 -1.28
C LEU A 91 1.13 4.20 -1.55
N TYR A 92 0.82 3.72 -2.75
CA TYR A 92 1.33 2.45 -3.25
C TYR A 92 2.25 2.70 -4.43
N ILE A 93 3.55 2.52 -4.21
CA ILE A 93 4.60 2.70 -5.21
C ILE A 93 5.34 1.38 -5.35
N CYS A 94 5.35 0.84 -6.56
CA CYS A 94 6.13 -0.35 -6.86
C CYS A 94 7.46 0.08 -7.49
N SER A 95 8.55 0.09 -6.72
CA SER A 95 9.91 0.14 -7.27
C SER A 95 10.54 -1.23 -7.16
N THR A 96 10.79 -1.87 -8.29
CA THR A 96 11.37 -3.23 -8.30
C THR A 96 12.40 -3.33 -9.41
N GLY A 97 13.65 -3.61 -9.04
CA GLY A 97 14.74 -3.86 -9.99
C GLY A 97 14.56 -5.11 -10.86
N ASP A 98 13.45 -5.84 -10.72
CA ASP A 98 13.11 -7.02 -11.53
C ASP A 98 12.19 -6.71 -12.72
N GLY A 99 11.83 -5.43 -12.94
CA GLY A 99 10.99 -4.98 -14.05
C GLY A 99 9.51 -5.36 -13.92
N LYS A 100 9.05 -5.83 -12.76
CA LYS A 100 7.65 -6.28 -12.54
C LYS A 100 6.75 -5.25 -11.87
N GLN A 101 7.19 -4.00 -11.75
CA GLN A 101 6.45 -2.96 -11.05
C GLN A 101 5.05 -2.74 -11.61
N ALA A 102 4.89 -2.71 -12.93
CA ALA A 102 3.59 -2.53 -13.58
C ALA A 102 2.64 -3.72 -13.29
N MET A 103 3.16 -4.95 -13.25
CA MET A 103 2.37 -6.13 -12.94
C MET A 103 1.90 -6.11 -11.47
N ARG A 104 2.74 -5.66 -10.55
CA ARG A 104 2.40 -5.53 -9.12
C ARG A 104 1.40 -4.41 -8.89
N SER A 105 1.60 -3.25 -9.52
CA SER A 105 0.64 -2.14 -9.51
C SER A 105 -0.74 -2.58 -9.98
N ARG A 106 -0.82 -3.25 -11.14
CA ARG A 106 -2.08 -3.78 -11.67
C ARG A 106 -2.73 -4.81 -10.75
N LEU A 107 -1.95 -5.70 -10.16
CA LEU A 107 -2.46 -6.72 -9.24
C LEU A 107 -3.08 -6.07 -8.00
N PHE A 108 -2.38 -5.11 -7.40
CA PHE A 108 -2.87 -4.40 -6.23
C PHE A 108 -4.10 -3.54 -6.57
N GLY A 109 -4.10 -2.82 -7.70
CA GLY A 109 -5.26 -2.09 -8.18
C GLY A 109 -6.49 -3.00 -8.32
N HIS A 110 -6.31 -4.19 -8.89
CA HIS A 110 -7.39 -5.19 -8.98
C HIS A 110 -7.87 -5.69 -7.60
N TRP A 111 -6.97 -5.87 -6.64
CA TRP A 111 -7.34 -6.23 -5.27
C TRP A 111 -8.20 -5.15 -4.60
N PHE A 112 -7.81 -3.89 -4.77
CA PHE A 112 -8.50 -2.74 -4.21
C PHE A 112 -9.86 -2.49 -4.88
N GLU A 113 -9.95 -2.66 -6.20
CA GLU A 113 -11.20 -2.52 -6.93
C GLU A 113 -12.22 -3.61 -6.58
N GLY A 114 -11.74 -4.81 -6.23
CA GLY A 114 -12.57 -5.95 -5.87
C GLY A 114 -12.95 -6.01 -4.39
N SER A 115 -12.49 -5.08 -3.54
CA SER A 115 -12.90 -5.05 -2.13
C SER A 115 -14.24 -4.32 -1.99
N ASN A 116 -15.06 -4.78 -1.03
CA ASN A 116 -16.36 -4.17 -0.73
C ASN A 116 -16.26 -2.70 -0.27
N THR A 117 -15.06 -2.26 0.07
CA THR A 117 -14.76 -0.94 0.59
C THR A 117 -14.41 0.08 -0.49
N LYS A 118 -14.37 -0.29 -1.78
CA LYS A 118 -14.01 0.64 -2.88
C LYS A 118 -14.78 1.97 -2.83
N LEU A 119 -16.06 1.94 -2.48
CA LEU A 119 -16.92 3.13 -2.41
C LEU A 119 -16.55 4.09 -1.27
N CYS A 120 -15.71 3.66 -0.32
CA CYS A 120 -15.24 4.46 0.79
C CYS A 120 -13.91 5.18 0.50
N TYR A 121 -13.30 4.94 -0.66
CA TYR A 121 -11.99 5.48 -1.00
C TYR A 121 -11.98 6.18 -2.36
N SER A 122 -11.14 7.20 -2.46
CA SER A 122 -10.75 7.86 -3.70
C SER A 122 -9.32 7.47 -4.03
N THR A 123 -9.08 7.14 -5.29
CA THR A 123 -7.77 6.71 -5.79
C THR A 123 -7.35 7.50 -7.01
N MET A 124 -6.07 7.83 -7.11
CA MET A 124 -5.47 8.41 -8.32
C MET A 124 -4.14 7.72 -8.61
N SER A 125 -3.94 7.27 -9.84
CA SER A 125 -2.72 6.60 -10.28
C SER A 125 -1.96 7.46 -11.30
N THR A 126 -0.64 7.41 -11.24
CA THR A 126 0.27 8.09 -12.16
C THR A 126 1.58 7.32 -12.29
N SER A 127 2.37 7.64 -13.31
CA SER A 127 3.74 7.13 -13.45
C SER A 127 4.72 8.20 -12.98
N LEU A 128 5.67 7.82 -12.12
CA LEU A 128 6.72 8.67 -11.59
C LEU A 128 8.09 8.18 -12.07
N VAL A 129 8.96 9.09 -12.46
CA VAL A 129 10.35 8.77 -12.82
C VAL A 129 11.23 9.03 -11.61
N ASP A 130 11.98 8.02 -11.17
CA ASP A 130 12.94 8.17 -10.08
C ASP A 130 14.28 8.77 -10.55
N ALA A 131 15.21 8.97 -9.62
CA ALA A 131 16.51 9.58 -9.89
C ALA A 131 17.37 8.78 -10.89
N ASP A 132 17.10 7.48 -11.06
CA ASP A 132 17.81 6.59 -11.98
C ASP A 132 17.12 6.52 -13.35
N GLY A 133 16.06 7.31 -13.57
CA GLY A 133 15.28 7.33 -14.82
C GLY A 133 14.30 6.16 -14.93
N VAL A 134 14.06 5.41 -13.85
CA VAL A 134 13.12 4.27 -13.87
C VAL A 134 11.71 4.76 -13.64
N VAL A 135 10.81 4.32 -14.53
CA VAL A 135 9.37 4.58 -14.41
C VAL A 135 8.75 3.63 -13.37
N ASN A 136 8.16 4.23 -12.35
CA ASN A 136 7.44 3.57 -11.26
C ASN A 136 5.97 3.94 -11.32
N GLU A 137 5.09 2.96 -11.09
CA GLU A 137 3.66 3.22 -10.94
C GLU A 137 3.38 3.62 -9.48
N ALA A 138 2.72 4.77 -9.32
CA ALA A 138 2.34 5.32 -8.03
C ALA A 138 0.82 5.50 -7.97
N THR A 139 0.21 5.07 -6.87
CA THR A 139 -1.22 5.27 -6.61
C THR A 139 -1.41 5.87 -5.22
N ILE A 140 -2.10 7.00 -5.15
CA ILE A 140 -2.63 7.52 -3.88
C ILE A 140 -4.00 6.91 -3.61
N ILE A 141 -4.26 6.60 -2.35
CA ILE A 141 -5.52 6.08 -1.83
C ILE A 141 -5.88 6.89 -0.59
N VAL A 142 -7.08 7.48 -0.58
CA VAL A 142 -7.56 8.31 0.52
C VAL A 142 -9.00 7.94 0.85
N ARG A 143 -9.35 7.90 2.14
CA ARG A 143 -10.75 7.76 2.57
C ARG A 143 -11.58 8.95 2.10
N ASN A 144 -12.81 8.68 1.66
CA ASN A 144 -13.75 9.69 1.19
C ASN A 144 -14.21 10.64 2.30
N ASP A 145 -14.12 10.21 3.56
CA ASP A 145 -14.42 11.03 4.73
C ASP A 145 -13.18 11.74 5.32
N ASN A 146 -12.01 11.64 4.69
CA ASN A 146 -10.82 12.39 5.11
C ASN A 146 -11.06 13.90 4.90
N PRO A 147 -10.98 14.76 5.94
CA PRO A 147 -11.23 16.19 5.80
C PRO A 147 -10.25 16.87 4.83
N ASN A 148 -9.06 16.28 4.64
CA ASN A 148 -8.02 16.78 3.76
C ASN A 148 -8.02 16.06 2.39
N MET A 149 -9.02 15.24 2.06
CA MET A 149 -9.03 14.41 0.84
C MET A 149 -8.69 15.21 -0.43
N ILE A 150 -9.39 16.33 -0.65
CA ILE A 150 -9.19 17.17 -1.84
C ILE A 150 -7.76 17.71 -1.89
N LYS A 151 -7.25 18.18 -0.75
CA LYS A 151 -5.88 18.70 -0.63
C LYS A 151 -4.84 17.62 -0.95
N LEU A 152 -4.98 16.43 -0.36
CA LEU A 152 -4.06 15.30 -0.55
C LEU A 152 -4.00 14.83 -2.01
N ILE A 153 -5.16 14.74 -2.68
CA ILE A 153 -5.24 14.37 -4.10
C ILE A 153 -4.62 15.44 -4.99
N ASN A 154 -4.86 16.73 -4.69
CA ASN A 154 -4.28 17.83 -5.45
C ASN A 154 -2.76 17.88 -5.30
N GLU A 155 -2.22 17.77 -4.09
CA GLU A 155 -0.77 17.73 -3.84
C GLU A 155 -0.12 16.57 -4.60
N PHE A 156 -0.72 15.38 -4.56
CA PHE A 156 -0.23 14.23 -5.30
C PHE A 156 -0.21 14.50 -6.82
N SER A 157 -1.29 15.07 -7.37
CA SER A 157 -1.37 15.42 -8.79
C SER A 157 -0.32 16.46 -9.19
N GLU A 158 -0.12 17.50 -8.37
CA GLU A 158 0.86 18.57 -8.63
C GLU A 158 2.29 18.03 -8.60
N THR A 159 2.64 17.26 -7.56
CA THR A 159 3.98 16.65 -7.47
C THR A 159 4.24 15.68 -8.62
N ALA A 160 3.24 14.87 -9.00
CA ALA A 160 3.36 13.97 -10.14
C ALA A 160 3.62 14.72 -11.46
N GLN A 161 2.93 15.84 -11.69
CA GLN A 161 3.16 16.69 -12.85
C GLN A 161 4.57 17.29 -12.85
N LEU A 162 5.04 17.80 -11.71
CA LEU A 162 6.39 18.36 -11.58
C LEU A 162 7.48 17.32 -11.86
N LEU A 163 7.31 16.10 -11.36
CA LEU A 163 8.24 15.00 -11.59
C LEU A 163 8.23 14.52 -13.05
N SER A 164 7.09 14.59 -13.74
CA SER A 164 6.99 14.24 -15.16
C SER A 164 7.61 15.25 -16.12
N GLN A 165 7.85 16.50 -15.67
CA GLN A 165 8.40 17.59 -16.48
C GLN A 165 9.92 17.76 -16.36
N LYS A 166 10.60 16.98 -15.48
CA LYS A 166 12.06 17.03 -15.39
C LYS A 166 12.68 16.37 -16.65
N PRO A 167 13.58 17.08 -17.36
CA PRO A 167 14.20 16.59 -18.60
C PRO A 167 15.20 15.45 -18.35
#